data_AF-A0A849QTP1-F1
#
_entry.id   AF-A0A849QTP1-F1
#
_cell.length_a   1.000
_cell.length_b   1.000
_cell.length_c   1.000
_cell.angle_alpha   90.00
_cell.angle_beta   90.00
_cell.angle_gamma   90.00
#
_symmetry.space_group_name_H-M   'P 1'
#
loop_
_entity.id
_entity.type
_entity.pdbx_description
1 polymer ?
#
loop_
_entity_poly.entity_id
_entity_poly.type
_entity_poly.pdbx_seq_one_letter_code
_entity_poly.pdbx_strand_id
1 'polypeptide(L)'
;MKAEKEDTKYYIGIIALAAILVGVLFITSMEGSAVVEMGDTVQVDYTGKLPDGTVFDTSDPEVAKSAGDYQEGRAYEPLMVVMGTHRVIKGFEDGLLGMKVGESRTLTIAPENGYGPSDPTKIDVVPQLEDISATQTFDREIEVPGIQFNMTFGTENDVGDTVNVPDSPINLTIIEIDDTVMLSYDMEVGDMIEGGQALWPDEVIEVNSSHIVIRHNVEVGDTILLPEKPWNTTVLEVTETNITLQHNPIPDTTTYMTKQTMFGPQQVPVQVHFNETDIIEDSNHFLAGKTLTFEVEVVAIEKANTALVNIE
;
A
#
# COMPACT_ATOMS: atom_id res chain seq x y z
N MET A 1 -77.16 61.42 -0.87
CA MET A 1 -75.91 60.64 -1.03
C MET A 1 -76.06 59.43 -0.11
N LYS A 2 -76.60 58.25 -0.45
CA LYS A 2 -76.55 57.36 -1.63
C LYS A 2 -75.16 57.25 -2.25
N ALA A 3 -74.56 56.06 -2.44
CA ALA A 3 -74.73 54.72 -1.88
C ALA A 3 -73.45 53.94 -2.26
N GLU A 4 -73.12 52.94 -1.43
CA GLU A 4 -72.51 51.61 -1.70
C GLU A 4 -71.43 51.46 -2.80
N LYS A 5 -70.22 50.98 -2.47
CA LYS A 5 -69.86 49.59 -2.06
C LYS A 5 -70.21 48.52 -3.11
N GLU A 6 -69.67 48.66 -4.31
CA GLU A 6 -69.33 47.52 -5.18
C GLU A 6 -67.82 47.57 -5.43
N ASP A 7 -67.12 46.43 -5.23
CA ASP A 7 -65.85 46.05 -5.88
C ASP A 7 -64.97 45.08 -5.06
N THR A 8 -65.32 44.75 -3.81
CA THR A 8 -64.50 43.81 -3.02
C THR A 8 -64.85 42.33 -3.26
N LYS A 9 -65.91 42.00 -4.02
CA LYS A 9 -66.33 40.61 -4.24
C LYS A 9 -65.66 39.91 -5.45
N TYR A 10 -65.07 40.64 -6.39
CA TYR A 10 -64.49 40.03 -7.60
C TYR A 10 -63.02 39.62 -7.46
N TYR A 11 -62.27 40.14 -6.48
CA TYR A 11 -60.86 39.78 -6.27
C TYR A 11 -60.62 38.51 -5.43
N ILE A 12 -61.60 38.09 -4.62
CA ILE A 12 -61.49 36.86 -3.81
C ILE A 12 -61.78 35.61 -4.66
N GLY A 13 -62.51 35.74 -5.77
CA GLY A 13 -62.83 34.63 -6.67
C GLY A 13 -61.68 34.17 -7.58
N ILE A 14 -60.74 35.07 -7.93
CA ILE A 14 -59.63 34.73 -8.85
C ILE A 14 -58.43 34.14 -8.08
N ILE A 15 -58.24 34.51 -6.81
CA ILE A 15 -57.18 33.93 -5.97
C ILE A 15 -57.58 32.51 -5.49
N ALA A 16 -58.88 32.22 -5.35
CA ALA A 16 -59.36 30.88 -5.00
C ALA A 16 -59.30 29.87 -6.16
N LEU A 17 -59.29 30.31 -7.42
CA LEU A 17 -59.15 29.40 -8.58
C LEU A 17 -57.69 29.14 -8.97
N ALA A 18 -56.78 30.09 -8.73
CA ALA A 18 -55.34 29.88 -8.92
C ALA A 18 -54.71 29.04 -7.79
N ALA A 19 -55.29 29.04 -6.58
CA ALA A 19 -54.86 28.18 -5.49
C ALA A 19 -55.30 26.70 -5.63
N ILE A 20 -56.28 26.41 -6.49
CA ILE A 20 -56.71 25.02 -6.79
C ILE A 20 -55.99 24.45 -8.01
N LEU A 21 -55.41 25.28 -8.88
CA LEU A 21 -54.59 24.81 -10.03
C LEU A 21 -53.09 24.64 -9.72
N VAL A 22 -52.61 25.12 -8.56
CA VAL A 22 -51.27 24.80 -8.02
C VAL A 22 -51.35 23.66 -6.98
N GLY A 23 -52.57 23.19 -6.67
CA GLY A 23 -52.84 22.10 -5.73
C GLY A 23 -52.87 20.70 -6.33
N VAL A 24 -52.46 20.51 -7.59
CA VAL A 24 -52.43 19.18 -8.25
C VAL A 24 -51.16 19.04 -9.08
N LEU A 25 -49.99 18.99 -8.42
CA LEU A 25 -48.84 18.21 -8.89
C LEU A 25 -47.81 17.93 -7.77
N PHE A 26 -48.26 17.75 -6.53
CA PHE A 26 -47.58 16.80 -5.66
C PHE A 26 -48.29 15.48 -5.85
N ILE A 27 -47.90 14.75 -6.89
CA ILE A 27 -47.99 13.30 -6.81
C ILE A 27 -46.94 12.95 -5.75
N THR A 28 -47.33 12.97 -4.47
CA THR A 28 -46.72 12.05 -3.51
C THR A 28 -47.09 10.68 -4.03
N SER A 29 -46.23 10.18 -4.91
CA SER A 29 -46.14 8.76 -5.18
C SER A 29 -45.85 8.13 -3.82
N MET A 30 -46.91 7.68 -3.16
CA MET A 30 -46.80 6.62 -2.18
C MET A 30 -46.57 5.31 -2.95
N GLU A 31 -45.53 5.28 -3.79
CA GLU A 31 -44.83 4.03 -4.10
C GLU A 31 -44.37 3.50 -2.75
N GLY A 32 -44.79 2.28 -2.40
CA GLY A 32 -44.35 1.65 -1.17
C GLY A 32 -42.84 1.79 -1.08
N SER A 33 -42.37 2.48 -0.03
CA SER A 33 -40.99 2.89 0.15
C SER A 33 -40.06 1.75 -0.27
N ALA A 34 -39.46 1.89 -1.45
CA ALA A 34 -38.67 0.84 -2.06
C ALA A 34 -37.59 0.43 -1.06
N VAL A 35 -37.56 -0.86 -0.75
CA VAL A 35 -36.54 -1.46 0.12
C VAL A 35 -35.44 -2.02 -0.75
N VAL A 36 -34.20 -1.93 -0.29
CA VAL A 36 -33.04 -2.53 -0.98
C VAL A 36 -33.21 -4.05 -1.03
N GLU A 37 -33.15 -4.61 -2.23
CA GLU A 37 -33.21 -6.04 -2.51
C GLU A 37 -31.99 -6.49 -3.34
N MET A 38 -31.77 -7.80 -3.42
CA MET A 38 -30.69 -8.36 -4.25
C MET A 38 -30.90 -8.02 -5.73
N GLY A 39 -29.82 -7.65 -6.41
CA GLY A 39 -29.83 -7.19 -7.81
C GLY A 39 -30.11 -5.70 -8.00
N ASP A 40 -30.59 -4.99 -6.97
CA ASP A 40 -30.81 -3.54 -7.06
C ASP A 40 -29.48 -2.78 -7.20
N THR A 41 -29.54 -1.61 -7.83
CA THR A 41 -28.45 -0.63 -7.79
C THR A 41 -28.81 0.44 -6.77
N VAL A 42 -27.97 0.60 -5.75
CA VAL A 42 -28.19 1.48 -4.60
C VAL A 42 -27.13 2.56 -4.61
N GLN A 43 -27.53 3.82 -4.42
CA GLN A 43 -26.59 4.92 -4.17
C GLN A 43 -26.61 5.25 -2.69
N VAL A 44 -25.43 5.28 -2.06
CA VAL A 44 -25.31 5.52 -0.61
C VAL A 44 -24.30 6.60 -0.31
N ASP A 45 -24.68 7.53 0.56
CA ASP A 45 -23.70 8.33 1.27
C ASP A 45 -23.14 7.53 2.43
N TYR A 46 -21.85 7.67 2.70
CA TYR A 46 -21.18 6.87 3.72
C TYR A 46 -20.02 7.59 4.38
N THR A 47 -19.75 7.22 5.63
CA THR A 47 -18.50 7.52 6.33
C THR A 47 -18.02 6.27 7.06
N GLY A 48 -16.84 5.77 6.68
CA GLY A 48 -16.17 4.64 7.30
C GLY A 48 -15.22 5.10 8.42
N LYS A 49 -15.33 4.45 9.59
CA LYS A 49 -14.57 4.76 10.80
C LYS A 49 -13.96 3.53 11.44
N LEU A 50 -12.77 3.69 12.02
CA LEU A 50 -12.16 2.75 12.94
C LEU A 50 -12.81 2.81 14.34
N PRO A 51 -12.59 1.83 15.23
CA PRO A 51 -13.20 1.82 16.57
C PRO A 51 -12.82 3.01 17.46
N ASP A 52 -11.68 3.64 17.19
CA ASP A 52 -11.20 4.85 17.86
C ASP A 52 -11.84 6.14 17.32
N GLY A 53 -12.67 6.03 16.28
CA GLY A 53 -13.36 7.15 15.62
C GLY A 53 -12.62 7.72 14.42
N THR A 54 -11.41 7.23 14.10
CA THR A 54 -10.64 7.68 12.93
C THR A 54 -11.42 7.40 11.64
N VAL A 55 -11.70 8.45 10.86
CA VAL A 55 -12.31 8.32 9.53
C VAL A 55 -11.25 7.86 8.55
N PHE A 56 -11.53 6.78 7.81
CA PHE A 56 -10.62 6.24 6.80
C PHE A 56 -11.12 6.38 5.36
N ASP A 57 -12.42 6.64 5.17
CA ASP A 57 -13.01 6.95 3.86
C ASP A 57 -14.40 7.56 4.06
N THR A 58 -14.85 8.37 3.12
CA THR A 58 -16.18 9.01 3.14
C THR A 58 -16.58 9.51 1.75
N SER A 59 -17.88 9.56 1.47
CA SER A 59 -18.43 10.28 0.31
C SER A 59 -18.58 11.78 0.56
N ASP A 60 -18.45 12.26 1.80
CA ASP A 60 -18.61 13.68 2.14
C ASP A 60 -17.26 14.42 2.08
N PRO A 61 -17.12 15.44 1.21
CA PRO A 61 -15.86 16.16 1.05
C PRO A 61 -15.47 16.99 2.29
N GLU A 62 -16.43 17.48 3.08
CA GLU A 62 -16.16 18.26 4.28
C GLU A 62 -15.70 17.36 5.43
N VAL A 63 -16.26 16.14 5.53
CA VAL A 63 -15.76 15.12 6.45
C VAL A 63 -14.34 14.70 6.05
N ALA A 64 -14.07 14.49 4.76
CA ALA A 64 -12.74 14.14 4.28
C ALA A 64 -11.69 15.22 4.60
N LYS A 65 -12.02 16.50 4.40
CA LYS A 65 -11.15 17.62 4.80
C LYS A 65 -10.89 17.65 6.30
N SER A 66 -11.92 17.44 7.10
CA SER A 66 -11.82 17.43 8.56
C SER A 66 -10.97 16.26 9.08
N ALA A 67 -11.02 15.13 8.38
CA ALA A 67 -10.21 13.94 8.67
C ALA A 67 -8.77 14.01 8.11
N GLY A 68 -8.47 14.99 7.26
CA GLY A 68 -7.18 15.08 6.57
C GLY A 68 -7.00 14.10 5.40
N ASP A 69 -8.08 13.46 4.94
CA ASP A 69 -8.10 12.49 3.83
C ASP A 69 -8.70 13.10 2.53
N TYR A 70 -8.69 14.43 2.42
CA TYR A 70 -9.20 15.09 1.22
C TYR A 70 -8.27 14.90 0.03
N GLN A 71 -8.81 14.39 -1.08
CA GLN A 71 -8.09 14.15 -2.33
C GLN A 71 -8.56 15.13 -3.41
N GLU A 72 -7.65 15.98 -3.88
CA GLU A 72 -7.94 16.91 -4.97
C GLU A 72 -8.28 16.13 -6.26
N GLY A 73 -9.43 16.45 -6.87
CA GLY A 73 -9.92 15.79 -8.08
C GLY A 73 -10.84 14.59 -7.86
N ARG A 74 -11.04 14.12 -6.60
CA ARG A 74 -12.09 13.14 -6.28
C ARG A 74 -13.46 13.82 -6.30
N ALA A 75 -14.46 13.17 -6.90
CA ALA A 75 -15.79 13.75 -7.09
C ALA A 75 -16.67 13.78 -5.81
N TYR A 76 -16.32 13.00 -4.77
CA TYR A 76 -17.05 12.90 -3.49
C TYR A 76 -18.58 12.80 -3.70
N GLU A 77 -19.00 11.77 -4.45
CA GLU A 77 -20.39 11.48 -4.79
C GLU A 77 -20.85 10.19 -4.07
N PRO A 78 -22.17 9.97 -3.91
CA PRO A 78 -22.71 8.75 -3.34
C PRO A 78 -22.13 7.50 -4.02
N LEU A 79 -21.75 6.51 -3.21
CA LEU A 79 -21.22 5.24 -3.68
C LEU A 79 -22.34 4.42 -4.33
N MET A 80 -22.11 3.99 -5.57
CA MET A 80 -23.01 3.07 -6.27
C MET A 80 -22.65 1.62 -5.96
N VAL A 81 -23.60 0.88 -5.38
CA VAL A 81 -23.48 -0.53 -5.01
C VAL A 81 -24.51 -1.33 -5.78
N VAL A 82 -24.08 -2.37 -6.50
CA VAL A 82 -24.98 -3.34 -7.14
C VAL A 82 -25.09 -4.57 -6.26
N MET A 83 -26.26 -4.78 -5.67
CA MET A 83 -26.48 -5.80 -4.64
C MET A 83 -26.27 -7.21 -5.17
N GLY A 84 -25.43 -7.99 -4.51
CA GLY A 84 -25.10 -9.37 -4.86
C GLY A 84 -23.93 -9.52 -5.83
N THR A 85 -23.24 -8.43 -6.16
CA THR A 85 -22.03 -8.47 -7.00
C THR A 85 -20.73 -8.55 -6.21
N HIS A 86 -20.79 -8.40 -4.88
CA HIS A 86 -19.64 -8.46 -3.98
C HIS A 86 -18.50 -7.50 -4.36
N ARG A 87 -18.86 -6.34 -4.92
CA ARG A 87 -17.91 -5.27 -5.27
C ARG A 87 -17.48 -4.41 -4.08
N VAL A 88 -18.22 -4.52 -2.98
CA VAL A 88 -17.88 -3.92 -1.67
C VAL A 88 -17.74 -5.02 -0.64
N ILE A 89 -17.17 -4.70 0.52
CA ILE A 89 -17.01 -5.68 1.61
C ILE A 89 -18.37 -6.27 2.00
N LYS A 90 -18.38 -7.58 2.29
CA LYS A 90 -19.60 -8.35 2.52
C LYS A 90 -20.52 -7.73 3.58
N GLY A 91 -19.96 -7.28 4.71
CA GLY A 91 -20.74 -6.69 5.79
C GLY A 91 -21.39 -5.34 5.43
N PHE A 92 -20.82 -4.62 4.47
CA PHE A 92 -21.40 -3.37 3.98
C PHE A 92 -22.59 -3.67 3.09
N GLU A 93 -22.44 -4.58 2.12
CA GLU A 93 -23.52 -5.05 1.24
C GLU A 93 -24.68 -5.66 2.06
N ASP A 94 -24.39 -6.60 2.97
CA ASP A 94 -25.40 -7.20 3.85
C ASP A 94 -26.12 -6.16 4.70
N GLY A 95 -25.40 -5.13 5.14
CA GLY A 95 -25.93 -4.04 5.96
C GLY A 95 -26.93 -3.13 5.24
N LEU A 96 -26.87 -3.04 3.90
CA LEU A 96 -27.79 -2.25 3.09
C LEU A 96 -29.12 -2.96 2.85
N LEU A 97 -29.17 -4.29 2.94
CA LEU A 97 -30.38 -5.05 2.67
C LEU A 97 -31.57 -4.58 3.53
N GLY A 98 -32.71 -4.40 2.87
CA GLY A 98 -33.95 -3.94 3.50
C GLY A 98 -33.97 -2.46 3.90
N MET A 99 -32.90 -1.70 3.70
CA MET A 99 -32.92 -0.25 3.90
C MET A 99 -33.84 0.43 2.89
N LYS A 100 -34.36 1.60 3.26
CA LYS A 100 -35.20 2.44 2.41
C LYS A 100 -34.46 3.70 1.97
N VAL A 101 -34.89 4.30 0.87
CA VAL A 101 -34.42 5.65 0.49
C VAL A 101 -34.67 6.64 1.65
N GLY A 102 -33.64 7.39 2.01
CA GLY A 102 -33.59 8.33 3.13
C GLY A 102 -33.36 7.67 4.51
N GLU A 103 -33.21 6.35 4.59
CA GLU A 103 -32.85 5.66 5.83
C GLU A 103 -31.35 5.76 6.07
N SER A 104 -30.97 6.16 7.28
CA SER A 104 -29.60 6.07 7.77
C SER A 104 -29.42 4.89 8.71
N ARG A 105 -28.27 4.22 8.65
CA ARG A 105 -27.93 3.07 9.50
C ARG A 105 -26.46 3.11 9.89
N THR A 106 -26.15 2.70 11.12
CA THR A 106 -24.78 2.44 11.55
C THR A 106 -24.51 0.94 11.43
N LEU A 107 -23.55 0.57 10.60
CA LEU A 107 -23.11 -0.81 10.37
C LEU A 107 -21.84 -1.07 11.17
N THR A 108 -21.82 -2.14 11.97
CA THR A 108 -20.61 -2.64 12.62
C THR A 108 -20.18 -3.93 11.93
N ILE A 109 -19.04 -3.89 11.26
CA ILE A 109 -18.55 -4.96 10.39
C ILE A 109 -17.32 -5.60 11.04
N ALA A 110 -17.46 -6.85 11.45
CA ALA A 110 -16.34 -7.66 11.95
C ALA A 110 -15.33 -7.96 10.82
N PRO A 111 -14.05 -8.22 11.14
CA PRO A 111 -13.00 -8.45 10.14
C PRO A 111 -13.36 -9.50 9.09
N GLU A 112 -14.03 -10.59 9.48
CA GLU A 112 -14.41 -11.70 8.58
C GLU A 112 -15.42 -11.28 7.49
N ASN A 113 -16.18 -10.21 7.74
CA ASN A 113 -17.09 -9.62 6.76
C ASN A 113 -16.54 -8.31 6.15
N GLY A 114 -15.34 -7.90 6.57
CA GLY A 114 -14.62 -6.72 6.10
C GLY A 114 -13.43 -7.11 5.23
N TYR A 115 -12.23 -6.72 5.66
CA TYR A 115 -10.97 -6.97 4.94
C TYR A 115 -10.24 -8.24 5.38
N GLY A 116 -10.94 -9.14 6.08
CA GLY A 116 -10.39 -10.38 6.62
C GLY A 116 -9.67 -10.18 7.96
N PRO A 117 -9.33 -11.29 8.66
CA PRO A 117 -8.46 -11.25 9.82
C PRO A 117 -7.05 -10.79 9.43
N SER A 118 -6.30 -10.23 10.38
CA SER A 118 -4.86 -10.01 10.21
C SER A 118 -4.17 -11.37 10.06
N ASP A 119 -3.30 -11.48 9.06
CA ASP A 119 -2.50 -12.66 8.78
C ASP A 119 -1.12 -12.53 9.46
N PRO A 120 -0.82 -13.32 10.50
CA PRO A 120 0.47 -13.25 11.19
C PRO A 120 1.66 -13.60 10.30
N THR A 121 1.44 -14.32 9.19
CA THR A 121 2.52 -14.68 8.24
C THR A 121 2.96 -13.51 7.36
N LYS A 122 2.24 -12.39 7.42
CA LYS A 122 2.55 -11.13 6.72
C LYS A 122 3.14 -10.06 7.65
N ILE A 123 3.45 -10.43 8.89
CA ILE A 123 4.05 -9.56 9.89
C ILE A 123 5.49 -10.03 10.11
N ASP A 124 6.44 -9.23 9.65
CA ASP A 124 7.85 -9.43 9.92
C ASP A 124 8.27 -8.58 11.13
N VAL A 125 9.01 -9.18 12.05
CA VAL A 125 9.58 -8.49 13.22
C VAL A 125 11.09 -8.40 13.01
N VAL A 126 11.57 -7.17 12.84
CA VAL A 126 12.99 -6.88 12.62
C VAL A 126 13.53 -6.23 13.90
N PRO A 127 14.59 -6.75 14.52
CA PRO A 127 15.20 -6.11 15.68
C PRO A 127 15.66 -4.69 15.35
N GLN A 128 15.49 -3.73 16.27
CA GLN A 128 15.99 -2.37 16.06
C GLN A 128 17.53 -2.32 16.11
N LEU A 129 18.13 -3.22 16.89
CA LEU A 129 19.57 -3.42 16.97
C LEU A 129 19.95 -4.70 16.24
N GLU A 130 20.89 -4.59 15.31
CA GLU A 130 21.37 -5.70 14.51
C GLU A 130 22.90 -5.79 14.62
N ASP A 131 23.41 -6.96 14.98
CA ASP A 131 24.85 -7.23 14.92
C ASP A 131 25.15 -7.93 13.59
N ILE A 132 26.00 -7.31 12.78
CA ILE A 132 26.56 -7.92 11.59
C ILE A 132 28.05 -8.20 11.80
N SER A 133 28.64 -9.09 10.99
CA SER A 133 30.08 -9.31 11.05
C SER A 133 30.83 -8.10 10.51
N ALA A 134 31.93 -7.72 11.17
CA ALA A 134 32.84 -6.68 10.69
C ALA A 134 33.66 -7.15 9.47
N THR A 135 33.70 -8.46 9.21
CA THR A 135 34.46 -9.06 8.12
C THR A 135 33.60 -9.96 7.26
N GLN A 136 33.95 -10.08 5.99
CA GLN A 136 33.38 -11.05 5.07
C GLN A 136 34.47 -11.88 4.45
N THR A 137 34.18 -13.16 4.21
CA THR A 137 35.09 -14.10 3.57
C THR A 137 34.45 -14.67 2.33
N PHE A 138 35.17 -14.63 1.22
CA PHE A 138 34.72 -15.20 -0.05
C PHE A 138 35.87 -15.94 -0.74
N ASP A 139 35.50 -16.88 -1.61
CA ASP A 139 36.48 -17.66 -2.36
C ASP A 139 37.27 -16.75 -3.29
N ARG A 140 38.58 -16.99 -3.35
CA ARG A 140 39.49 -16.24 -4.22
C ARG A 140 39.20 -16.50 -5.70
N GLU A 141 38.71 -17.69 -5.99
CA GLU A 141 38.38 -18.12 -7.34
C GLU A 141 36.88 -18.28 -7.49
N ILE A 142 36.34 -17.81 -8.62
CA ILE A 142 34.93 -17.93 -8.98
C ILE A 142 34.79 -18.60 -10.33
N GLU A 143 33.72 -19.38 -10.47
CA GLU A 143 33.35 -20.02 -11.73
C GLU A 143 32.16 -19.29 -12.33
N VAL A 144 32.32 -18.80 -13.57
CA VAL A 144 31.28 -18.05 -14.28
C VAL A 144 30.90 -18.81 -15.55
N PRO A 145 29.60 -19.05 -15.84
CA PRO A 145 29.20 -19.65 -17.11
C PRO A 145 29.72 -18.87 -18.31
N GLY A 146 30.29 -19.54 -19.33
CA GLY A 146 30.94 -18.86 -20.45
C GLY A 146 30.05 -17.87 -21.20
N ILE A 147 28.74 -18.14 -21.28
CA ILE A 147 27.74 -17.20 -21.83
C ILE A 147 27.69 -15.91 -21.00
N GLN A 148 27.62 -16.02 -19.67
CA GLN A 148 27.57 -14.87 -18.78
C GLN A 148 28.89 -14.08 -18.82
N PHE A 149 30.02 -14.79 -18.84
CA PHE A 149 31.34 -14.17 -18.98
C PHE A 149 31.43 -13.34 -20.28
N ASN A 150 31.09 -13.94 -21.42
CA ASN A 150 31.17 -13.29 -22.71
C ASN A 150 30.22 -12.09 -22.85
N MET A 151 29.06 -12.13 -22.18
CA MET A 151 28.14 -10.99 -22.14
C MET A 151 28.72 -9.81 -21.34
N THR A 152 29.47 -10.09 -20.29
CA THR A 152 30.05 -9.06 -19.42
C THR A 152 31.38 -8.52 -19.95
N PHE A 153 32.30 -9.40 -20.37
CA PHE A 153 33.69 -9.06 -20.67
C PHE A 153 34.07 -9.21 -22.16
N GLY A 154 33.12 -9.64 -23.00
CA GLY A 154 33.35 -9.91 -24.42
C GLY A 154 34.00 -11.28 -24.68
N THR A 155 34.16 -11.60 -25.97
CA THR A 155 34.64 -12.92 -26.42
C THR A 155 36.12 -12.95 -26.79
N GLU A 156 36.80 -11.81 -26.77
CA GLU A 156 38.22 -11.69 -27.16
C GLU A 156 39.11 -11.65 -25.91
N ASN A 157 39.10 -12.73 -25.13
CA ASN A 157 39.92 -12.87 -23.93
C ASN A 157 40.64 -14.22 -23.93
N ASP A 158 41.89 -14.24 -23.46
CA ASP A 158 42.74 -15.41 -23.32
C ASP A 158 43.05 -15.72 -21.84
N VAL A 159 43.45 -16.97 -21.54
CA VAL A 159 43.92 -17.33 -20.18
C VAL A 159 45.12 -16.48 -19.80
N GLY A 160 45.06 -15.88 -18.62
CA GLY A 160 46.05 -14.94 -18.10
C GLY A 160 45.69 -13.46 -18.28
N ASP A 161 44.65 -13.14 -19.07
CA ASP A 161 44.18 -11.76 -19.20
C ASP A 161 43.51 -11.27 -17.91
N THR A 162 43.59 -9.97 -17.69
CA THR A 162 42.91 -9.28 -16.59
C THR A 162 41.67 -8.55 -17.12
N VAL A 163 40.52 -8.81 -16.50
CA VAL A 163 39.25 -8.14 -16.79
C VAL A 163 38.78 -7.34 -15.58
N ASN A 164 38.15 -6.20 -15.81
CA ASN A 164 37.62 -5.33 -14.77
C ASN A 164 36.11 -5.57 -14.60
N VAL A 165 35.66 -5.73 -13.35
CA VAL A 165 34.24 -5.87 -13.02
C VAL A 165 33.52 -4.54 -13.29
N PRO A 166 32.43 -4.53 -14.08
CA PRO A 166 31.70 -3.29 -14.37
C PRO A 166 31.27 -2.55 -13.12
N ASP A 167 31.39 -1.21 -13.15
CA ASP A 167 31.04 -0.31 -12.05
C ASP A 167 31.75 -0.62 -10.70
N SER A 168 32.91 -1.27 -10.75
CA SER A 168 33.67 -1.70 -9.59
C SER A 168 35.19 -1.54 -9.81
N PRO A 169 35.98 -1.25 -8.76
CA PRO A 169 37.45 -1.22 -8.84
C PRO A 169 38.07 -2.62 -8.95
N ILE A 170 37.27 -3.69 -8.92
CA ILE A 170 37.73 -5.07 -8.85
C ILE A 170 38.26 -5.55 -10.20
N ASN A 171 39.46 -6.13 -10.17
CA ASN A 171 40.06 -6.84 -11.29
C ASN A 171 40.09 -8.35 -11.05
N LEU A 172 39.91 -9.10 -12.13
CA LEU A 172 39.92 -10.55 -12.14
C LEU A 172 40.92 -11.05 -13.17
N THR A 173 41.72 -12.06 -12.82
CA THR A 173 42.60 -12.76 -13.77
C THR A 173 41.92 -14.04 -14.24
N ILE A 174 41.90 -14.25 -15.55
CA ILE A 174 41.37 -15.48 -16.15
C ILE A 174 42.36 -16.62 -15.92
N ILE A 175 41.94 -17.65 -15.20
CA ILE A 175 42.81 -18.81 -14.87
C ILE A 175 42.51 -20.03 -15.75
N GLU A 176 41.27 -20.20 -16.21
CA GLU A 176 40.87 -21.29 -17.11
C GLU A 176 39.65 -20.88 -17.96
N ILE A 177 39.62 -21.32 -19.21
CA ILE A 177 38.48 -21.15 -20.13
C ILE A 177 38.12 -22.52 -20.71
N ASP A 178 36.91 -23.01 -20.39
CA ASP A 178 36.26 -24.19 -20.98
C ASP A 178 34.76 -23.87 -21.25
N ASP A 179 33.83 -24.77 -20.92
CA ASP A 179 32.39 -24.48 -20.92
C ASP A 179 32.03 -23.38 -19.89
N THR A 180 32.82 -23.26 -18.83
CA THR A 180 32.82 -22.19 -17.82
C THR A 180 34.17 -21.49 -17.81
N VAL A 181 34.19 -20.27 -17.27
CA VAL A 181 35.41 -19.47 -17.12
C VAL A 181 35.72 -19.36 -15.63
N MET A 182 36.89 -19.85 -15.26
CA MET A 182 37.42 -19.69 -13.90
C MET A 182 38.20 -18.37 -13.82
N LEU A 183 37.90 -17.59 -12.79
CA LEU A 183 38.48 -16.27 -12.55
C LEU A 183 39.06 -16.22 -11.14
N SER A 184 40.23 -15.63 -10.96
CA SER A 184 40.78 -15.30 -9.64
C SER A 184 40.68 -13.80 -9.40
N TYR A 185 40.24 -13.40 -8.21
CA TYR A 185 40.38 -12.00 -7.77
C TYR A 185 41.85 -11.59 -7.74
N ASP A 186 42.14 -10.45 -8.36
CA ASP A 186 43.44 -9.78 -8.33
C ASP A 186 43.40 -8.67 -7.29
N MET A 187 43.57 -9.07 -6.03
CA MET A 187 43.51 -8.20 -4.86
C MET A 187 44.73 -8.43 -3.97
N GLU A 188 45.22 -7.36 -3.37
CA GLU A 188 46.29 -7.34 -2.38
C GLU A 188 45.78 -6.85 -1.03
N VAL A 189 46.47 -7.24 0.05
CA VAL A 189 46.14 -6.74 1.40
C VAL A 189 46.37 -5.22 1.45
N GLY A 190 45.35 -4.50 1.92
CA GLY A 190 45.30 -3.04 1.97
C GLY A 190 44.56 -2.40 0.79
N ASP A 191 44.11 -3.19 -0.19
CA ASP A 191 43.25 -2.67 -1.26
C ASP A 191 41.90 -2.20 -0.69
N MET A 192 41.44 -1.05 -1.19
CA MET A 192 40.13 -0.48 -0.87
C MET A 192 39.13 -0.81 -1.97
N ILE A 193 37.99 -1.38 -1.57
CA ILE A 193 36.87 -1.71 -2.44
C ILE A 193 35.76 -0.70 -2.15
N GLU A 194 35.44 0.12 -3.14
CA GLU A 194 34.39 1.14 -3.06
C GLU A 194 33.46 1.05 -4.27
N GLY A 195 32.19 1.40 -4.09
CA GLY A 195 31.20 1.41 -5.18
C GLY A 195 30.52 0.07 -5.45
N GLY A 196 29.87 -0.04 -6.61
CA GLY A 196 29.07 -1.22 -6.97
C GLY A 196 27.87 -1.45 -6.04
N GLN A 197 27.86 -2.60 -5.36
CA GLN A 197 26.83 -3.00 -4.38
C GLN A 197 27.31 -2.88 -2.92
N ALA A 198 28.54 -2.42 -2.69
CA ALA A 198 29.07 -2.30 -1.34
C ALA A 198 28.34 -1.18 -0.56
N LEU A 199 27.89 -1.49 0.64
CA LEU A 199 27.23 -0.53 1.53
C LEU A 199 28.22 0.47 2.13
N TRP A 200 29.47 0.05 2.26
CA TRP A 200 30.59 0.81 2.80
C TRP A 200 31.83 0.59 1.95
N PRO A 201 32.84 1.47 2.06
CA PRO A 201 34.20 1.10 1.68
C PRO A 201 34.64 -0.15 2.45
N ASP A 202 35.21 -1.12 1.76
CA ASP A 202 35.77 -2.33 2.36
C ASP A 202 37.29 -2.37 2.17
N GLU A 203 38.03 -2.84 3.16
CA GLU A 203 39.49 -3.05 3.10
C GLU A 203 39.80 -4.54 3.01
N VAL A 204 40.66 -4.94 2.07
CA VAL A 204 41.19 -6.31 2.01
C VAL A 204 42.20 -6.52 3.14
N ILE A 205 41.87 -7.38 4.10
CA ILE A 205 42.72 -7.62 5.29
C ILE A 205 43.50 -8.95 5.22
N GLU A 206 43.05 -9.90 4.40
CA GLU A 206 43.73 -11.16 4.18
C GLU A 206 43.52 -11.66 2.75
N VAL A 207 44.60 -12.16 2.13
CA VAL A 207 44.56 -12.88 0.85
C VAL A 207 45.41 -14.13 0.99
N ASN A 208 44.81 -15.30 0.78
CA ASN A 208 45.55 -16.57 0.71
C ASN A 208 45.23 -17.30 -0.60
N SER A 209 45.64 -18.56 -0.72
CA SER A 209 45.45 -19.33 -1.95
C SER A 209 44.01 -19.79 -2.19
N SER A 210 43.13 -19.76 -1.18
CA SER A 210 41.75 -20.22 -1.32
C SER A 210 40.72 -19.12 -1.14
N HIS A 211 40.97 -18.13 -0.30
CA HIS A 211 39.99 -17.10 0.04
C HIS A 211 40.61 -15.73 0.28
N ILE A 212 39.72 -14.75 0.27
CA ILE A 212 39.98 -13.35 0.59
C ILE A 212 39.08 -12.97 1.76
N VAL A 213 39.63 -12.20 2.70
CA VAL A 213 38.87 -11.60 3.80
C VAL A 213 38.90 -10.10 3.64
N ILE A 214 37.71 -9.51 3.60
CA ILE A 214 37.51 -8.06 3.62
C ILE A 214 36.95 -7.63 4.96
N ARG A 215 37.22 -6.37 5.32
CA ARG A 215 36.70 -5.71 6.51
C ARG A 215 35.94 -4.46 6.10
N HIS A 216 34.76 -4.30 6.65
CA HIS A 216 33.98 -3.08 6.53
C HIS A 216 34.73 -1.90 7.16
N ASN A 217 35.08 -0.91 6.33
CA ASN A 217 35.74 0.32 6.78
C ASN A 217 34.66 1.37 7.09
N VAL A 218 34.18 1.34 8.34
CA VAL A 218 33.06 2.12 8.82
C VAL A 218 33.36 2.74 10.18
N GLU A 219 32.86 3.94 10.44
CA GLU A 219 33.04 4.66 11.68
C GLU A 219 31.77 4.67 12.54
N VAL A 220 31.94 4.72 13.86
CA VAL A 220 30.81 4.90 14.78
C VAL A 220 30.14 6.25 14.52
N GLY A 221 28.84 6.22 14.30
CA GLY A 221 28.03 7.38 13.93
C GLY A 221 27.73 7.50 12.45
N ASP A 222 28.35 6.68 11.59
CA ASP A 222 28.02 6.64 10.17
C ASP A 222 26.55 6.24 9.97
N THR A 223 25.90 6.90 9.02
CA THR A 223 24.49 6.66 8.69
C THR A 223 24.36 6.21 7.24
N ILE A 224 23.70 5.08 7.04
CA ILE A 224 23.43 4.50 5.72
C ILE A 224 21.94 4.29 5.51
N LEU A 225 21.55 4.16 4.24
CA LEU A 225 20.23 3.68 3.86
C LEU A 225 20.39 2.25 3.34
N LEU A 226 19.87 1.28 4.08
CA LEU A 226 19.89 -0.10 3.63
C LEU A 226 18.97 -0.26 2.41
N PRO A 227 19.35 -1.10 1.42
CA PRO A 227 18.51 -1.39 0.28
C PRO A 227 17.11 -1.81 0.72
N GLU A 228 16.09 -1.27 0.04
CA GLU A 228 14.68 -1.62 0.26
C GLU A 228 14.12 -1.27 1.65
N LYS A 229 14.88 -0.60 2.52
CA LYS A 229 14.40 -0.11 3.82
C LYS A 229 14.02 1.37 3.75
N PRO A 230 12.89 1.78 4.34
CA PRO A 230 12.44 3.16 4.33
C PRO A 230 13.07 4.03 5.44
N TRP A 231 13.92 3.45 6.29
CA TRP A 231 14.60 4.14 7.38
C TRP A 231 16.13 4.12 7.20
N ASN A 232 16.77 5.15 7.73
CA ASN A 232 18.22 5.17 7.84
C ASN A 232 18.69 4.28 8.99
N THR A 233 19.91 3.78 8.90
CA THR A 233 20.56 2.95 9.92
C THR A 233 21.87 3.57 10.34
N THR A 234 22.12 3.65 11.64
CA THR A 234 23.31 4.26 12.23
C THR A 234 24.23 3.18 12.78
N VAL A 235 25.54 3.32 12.59
CA VAL A 235 26.54 2.45 13.19
C VAL A 235 26.75 2.87 14.64
N LEU A 236 26.40 1.98 15.57
CA LEU A 236 26.41 2.23 17.01
C LEU A 236 27.75 1.81 17.65
N GLU A 237 28.27 0.66 17.26
CA GLU A 237 29.53 0.12 17.77
C GLU A 237 30.27 -0.63 16.66
N VAL A 238 31.61 -0.51 16.65
CA VAL A 238 32.48 -1.27 15.75
C VAL A 238 33.54 -1.96 16.59
N THR A 239 33.57 -3.29 16.54
CA THR A 239 34.56 -4.13 17.21
C THR A 239 35.43 -4.85 16.18
N GLU A 240 36.42 -5.62 16.61
CA GLU A 240 37.23 -6.44 15.70
C GLU A 240 36.40 -7.47 14.92
N THR A 241 35.29 -7.96 15.46
CA THR A 241 34.53 -9.08 14.86
C THR A 241 33.14 -8.71 14.38
N ASN A 242 32.50 -7.73 15.03
CA ASN A 242 31.12 -7.33 14.77
C ASN A 242 30.95 -5.81 14.67
N ILE A 243 29.93 -5.41 13.92
CA ILE A 243 29.40 -4.04 13.86
C ILE A 243 27.96 -4.09 14.36
N THR A 244 27.65 -3.26 15.34
CA THR A 244 26.29 -3.08 15.85
C THR A 244 25.64 -1.92 15.11
N LEU A 245 24.53 -2.20 14.46
CA LEU A 245 23.69 -1.26 13.74
C LEU A 245 22.45 -0.92 14.55
N GLN A 246 22.01 0.34 14.45
CA GLN A 246 20.75 0.82 14.99
C GLN A 246 19.88 1.36 13.87
N HIS A 247 18.74 0.72 13.64
CA HIS A 247 17.73 1.23 12.73
C HIS A 247 17.00 2.44 13.35
N ASN A 248 17.05 3.57 12.66
CA ASN A 248 16.50 4.81 13.19
C ASN A 248 14.96 4.84 13.01
N PRO A 249 14.20 5.09 14.09
CA PRO A 249 12.75 5.14 14.00
C PRO A 249 12.25 6.18 13.02
N ILE A 250 11.22 5.80 12.26
CA ILE A 250 10.38 6.70 11.48
C ILE A 250 8.98 6.73 12.10
N PRO A 251 8.18 7.80 11.88
CA PRO A 251 6.78 7.78 12.25
C PRO A 251 6.04 6.62 11.60
N ASP A 252 5.01 6.11 12.28
CA ASP A 252 4.12 5.09 11.73
C ASP A 252 3.66 5.50 10.33
N THR A 253 4.01 4.68 9.35
CA THR A 253 3.79 5.02 7.95
C THR A 253 3.45 3.78 7.15
N THR A 254 2.72 3.98 6.07
CA THR A 254 2.55 2.96 5.03
C THR A 254 3.46 3.33 3.88
N THR A 255 4.40 2.45 3.54
CA THR A 255 5.34 2.62 2.43
C THR A 255 5.26 1.44 1.47
N TYR A 256 5.86 1.56 0.29
CA TYR A 256 6.01 0.45 -0.63
C TYR A 256 7.39 -0.17 -0.47
N MET A 257 7.43 -1.48 -0.21
CA MET A 257 8.68 -2.23 -0.09
C MET A 257 8.69 -3.34 -1.14
N THR A 258 9.87 -3.62 -1.69
CA THR A 258 10.06 -4.82 -2.49
C THR A 258 9.99 -6.03 -1.57
N LYS A 259 9.11 -6.98 -1.86
CA LYS A 259 9.05 -8.28 -1.20
C LYS A 259 9.22 -9.38 -2.25
N GLN A 260 9.96 -10.42 -1.90
CA GLN A 260 10.08 -11.60 -2.76
C GLN A 260 8.77 -12.41 -2.71
N THR A 261 8.16 -12.62 -3.87
CA THR A 261 6.93 -13.41 -4.01
C THR A 261 7.17 -14.61 -4.91
N MET A 262 6.21 -15.53 -4.98
CA MET A 262 6.25 -16.65 -5.94
C MET A 262 6.28 -16.20 -7.42
N PHE A 263 5.99 -14.92 -7.70
CA PHE A 263 6.05 -14.32 -9.04
C PHE A 263 7.27 -13.40 -9.23
N GLY A 264 8.22 -13.42 -8.28
CA GLY A 264 9.38 -12.54 -8.25
C GLY A 264 9.23 -11.35 -7.30
N PRO A 265 10.18 -10.40 -7.32
CA PRO A 265 10.14 -9.20 -6.50
C PRO A 265 8.94 -8.32 -6.88
N GLN A 266 8.12 -7.94 -5.89
CA GLN A 266 6.96 -7.07 -6.08
C GLN A 266 6.95 -5.94 -5.06
N GLN A 267 6.52 -4.74 -5.48
CA GLN A 267 6.22 -3.63 -4.58
C GLN A 267 4.91 -3.91 -3.84
N VAL A 268 4.99 -4.04 -2.52
CA VAL A 268 3.86 -4.32 -1.63
C VAL A 268 3.73 -3.16 -0.64
N PRO A 269 2.51 -2.65 -0.37
CA PRO A 269 2.31 -1.71 0.73
C PRO A 269 2.58 -2.40 2.06
N VAL A 270 3.45 -1.82 2.88
CA VAL A 270 3.85 -2.31 4.20
C VAL A 270 3.66 -1.19 5.21
N GLN A 271 2.96 -1.50 6.30
CA GLN A 271 2.88 -0.63 7.46
C GLN A 271 4.11 -0.86 8.32
N VAL A 272 4.88 0.20 8.56
CA VAL A 272 6.09 0.13 9.38
C VAL A 272 5.80 0.84 10.71
N HIS A 273 6.00 0.11 11.80
CA HIS A 273 5.84 0.61 13.16
C HIS A 273 7.08 0.29 13.98
N PHE A 274 7.62 1.28 14.70
CA PHE A 274 8.72 1.08 15.63
C PHE A 274 8.18 1.02 17.05
N ASN A 275 8.58 -0.02 17.79
CA ASN A 275 8.40 -0.09 19.23
C ASN A 275 9.77 0.12 19.93
N GLU A 276 9.86 -0.17 21.24
CA GLU A 276 11.10 0.06 22.01
C GLU A 276 12.28 -0.82 21.60
N THR A 277 12.04 -1.99 21.02
CA THR A 277 13.07 -2.99 20.70
C THR A 277 13.07 -3.45 19.26
N ASP A 278 11.94 -3.35 18.58
CA ASP A 278 11.68 -3.98 17.30
C ASP A 278 10.96 -3.03 16.34
N ILE A 279 11.08 -3.39 15.08
CA ILE A 279 10.38 -2.82 13.94
C ILE A 279 9.39 -3.87 13.47
N ILE A 280 8.13 -3.48 13.38
CA ILE A 280 7.05 -4.30 12.87
C ILE A 280 6.80 -3.87 11.43
N GLU A 281 7.05 -4.77 10.49
CA GLU A 281 6.70 -4.62 9.08
C GLU A 281 5.45 -5.46 8.80
N ASP A 282 4.29 -4.80 8.72
CA ASP A 282 3.01 -5.45 8.47
C ASP A 282 2.56 -5.26 7.00
N SER A 283 2.57 -6.35 6.23
CA SER A 283 2.14 -6.38 4.83
C SER A 283 0.65 -6.73 4.66
N ASN A 284 -0.12 -6.76 5.75
CA ASN A 284 -1.57 -6.89 5.68
C ASN A 284 -2.22 -5.66 5.03
N HIS A 285 -3.46 -5.83 4.56
CA HIS A 285 -4.28 -4.66 4.23
C HIS A 285 -4.46 -3.80 5.50
N PHE A 286 -4.38 -2.47 5.40
CA PHE A 286 -4.40 -1.57 6.57
C PHE A 286 -5.67 -1.68 7.43
N LEU A 287 -6.77 -2.21 6.88
CA LEU A 287 -8.04 -2.49 7.58
C LEU A 287 -8.21 -3.96 8.02
N ALA A 288 -7.25 -4.84 7.71
CA ALA A 288 -7.31 -6.24 8.11
C ALA A 288 -7.29 -6.38 9.64
N GLY A 289 -8.07 -7.32 10.16
CA GLY A 289 -8.22 -7.55 11.60
C GLY A 289 -8.98 -6.45 12.36
N LYS A 290 -9.38 -5.36 11.70
CA LYS A 290 -10.11 -4.26 12.34
C LYS A 290 -11.62 -4.44 12.19
N THR A 291 -12.35 -4.20 13.28
CA THR A 291 -13.79 -3.99 13.23
C THR A 291 -14.06 -2.60 12.67
N LEU A 292 -14.89 -2.50 11.64
CA LEU A 292 -15.19 -1.23 10.97
C LEU A 292 -16.59 -0.75 11.35
N THR A 293 -16.74 0.57 11.46
CA THR A 293 -18.05 1.20 11.61
C THR A 293 -18.35 2.03 10.37
N PHE A 294 -19.51 1.84 9.76
CA PHE A 294 -19.98 2.69 8.67
C PHE A 294 -21.27 3.38 9.07
N GLU A 295 -21.29 4.70 8.97
CA GLU A 295 -22.53 5.48 8.94
C GLU A 295 -22.94 5.57 7.48
N VAL A 296 -24.09 5.00 7.13
CA VAL A 296 -24.59 4.96 5.74
C VAL A 296 -25.97 5.58 5.64
N GLU A 297 -26.26 6.25 4.54
CA GLU A 297 -27.59 6.74 4.16
C GLU A 297 -27.90 6.33 2.72
N VAL A 298 -29.08 5.74 2.49
CA VAL A 298 -29.50 5.38 1.12
C VAL A 298 -30.09 6.61 0.44
N VAL A 299 -29.43 7.08 -0.62
CA VAL A 299 -29.82 8.25 -1.39
C VAL A 299 -30.78 7.87 -2.52
N ALA A 300 -30.57 6.74 -3.17
CA ALA A 300 -31.42 6.26 -4.26
C ALA A 300 -31.37 4.74 -4.38
N ILE A 301 -32.47 4.17 -4.91
CA ILE A 301 -32.57 2.75 -5.27
C ILE A 301 -33.11 2.68 -6.70
N GLU A 302 -32.33 2.09 -7.59
CA GLU A 302 -32.77 1.68 -8.91
C GLU A 302 -33.02 0.16 -8.88
N LYS A 303 -34.27 -0.22 -9.14
CA LYS A 303 -34.70 -1.61 -9.04
C LYS A 303 -34.09 -2.48 -10.13
N ALA A 304 -33.68 -3.69 -9.75
CA ALA A 304 -33.20 -4.69 -10.68
C ALA A 304 -34.19 -4.87 -11.83
N ASN A 305 -33.73 -4.70 -13.07
CA ASN A 305 -34.60 -4.81 -14.23
C ASN A 305 -35.06 -6.28 -14.38
N THR A 306 -36.29 -6.58 -13.97
CA THR A 306 -36.83 -7.96 -13.92
C THR A 306 -37.09 -8.54 -15.32
N ALA A 307 -36.82 -7.79 -16.39
CA ALA A 307 -37.16 -8.13 -17.76
C ALA A 307 -36.26 -9.19 -18.44
N LEU A 308 -35.24 -9.75 -17.77
CA LEU A 308 -34.32 -10.74 -18.39
C LEU A 308 -34.19 -12.07 -17.65
N VAL A 309 -35.08 -12.40 -16.71
CA VAL A 309 -35.18 -13.77 -16.14
C VAL A 309 -36.42 -14.46 -16.70
N ASN A 310 -36.45 -14.60 -18.02
CA ASN A 310 -37.31 -15.52 -18.77
C ASN A 310 -36.58 -15.84 -20.08
N ILE A 311 -35.50 -16.61 -19.97
CA ILE A 311 -35.00 -17.38 -21.10
C ILE A 311 -35.06 -18.84 -20.63
N GLU A 312 -35.80 -19.62 -21.41
CA GLU A 312 -36.28 -21.00 -21.20
C GLU A 312 -35.21 -22.02 -20.79
#